data_AF-A0AAV7PCF0-F1
#
_entry.id   AF-A0AAV7PCF0-F1
#
_cell.length_a   1.000
_cell.length_b   1.000
_cell.length_c   1.000
_cell.angle_alpha   90.00
_cell.angle_beta   90.00
_cell.angle_gamma   90.00
#
_symmetry.space_group_name_H-M   'P 1'
#
loop_
_entity.id
_entity.type
_entity.pdbx_description
1 polymer ?
#
loop_
_entity_poly.entity_id
_entity_poly.type
_entity_poly.pdbx_seq_one_letter_code
_entity_poly.pdbx_strand_id
1 'polypeptide(L)' 'PLPFPKTLQEVEVPLINAQSCDTMYHINSYVPSDVTIVQHSMICAGSALGGKDTC' A
#
# COMPACT_ATOMS: atom_id res chain seq x y z
N PRO A 1 -12.64 9.64 -26.34
CA PRO A 1 -11.20 9.87 -26.00
C PRO A 1 -10.85 9.08 -24.73
N LEU A 2 -9.66 8.45 -24.65
CA LEU A 2 -9.24 7.73 -23.44
C LEU A 2 -8.89 8.72 -22.31
N PRO A 3 -9.32 8.47 -21.06
CA PRO A 3 -8.91 9.27 -19.92
C PRO A 3 -7.39 9.16 -19.71
N PHE A 4 -6.80 10.18 -19.06
CA PHE A 4 -5.42 10.10 -18.55
C PHE A 4 -5.27 8.81 -17.71
N PRO A 5 -4.14 8.07 -17.80
CA PRO A 5 -2.85 8.41 -18.42
C PRO A 5 -2.71 8.11 -19.92
N LYS A 6 -3.77 7.66 -20.61
CA LYS A 6 -3.78 7.20 -22.02
C LYS A 6 -2.86 5.98 -22.28
N THR A 7 -1.55 6.14 -22.10
CA THR A 7 -0.54 5.07 -22.21
C THR A 7 -0.44 4.34 -20.88
N LEU A 8 -0.25 3.02 -20.93
CA LEU A 8 -0.01 2.20 -19.74
C LEU A 8 1.23 2.71 -18.98
N GLN A 9 1.11 2.86 -17.67
CA GLN A 9 2.19 3.27 -16.78
C GLN A 9 2.61 2.06 -15.92
N GLU A 10 3.89 2.02 -15.55
CA GLU A 10 4.43 1.01 -14.64
C GLU A 10 5.44 1.64 -13.69
N VAL A 11 5.63 1.01 -12.52
CA VAL A 11 6.61 1.43 -11.53
C VAL A 11 7.10 0.23 -10.72
N GLU A 12 8.41 0.13 -10.50
CA GLU A 12 9.00 -0.86 -9.60
C GLU A 12 8.94 -0.38 -8.15
N VAL A 13 8.41 -1.23 -7.27
CA VAL A 13 8.29 -1.00 -5.82
C VAL A 13 8.77 -2.23 -5.04
N PRO A 14 9.42 -2.05 -3.88
CA PRO A 14 9.86 -3.17 -3.06
C PRO A 14 8.69 -3.78 -2.28
N LEU A 15 8.82 -5.06 -1.93
CA LEU A 15 7.90 -5.72 -1.01
C LEU A 15 8.09 -5.20 0.42
N ILE A 16 6.98 -5.06 1.13
CA ILE A 16 6.94 -4.64 2.54
C ILE A 16 6.44 -5.83 3.37
N ASN A 17 7.07 -6.07 4.52
CA ASN A 17 6.61 -7.07 5.47
C ASN A 17 5.16 -6.79 5.91
N ALA A 18 4.31 -7.82 5.90
CA ALA A 18 2.88 -7.68 6.19
C ALA A 18 2.60 -7.08 7.58
N GLN A 19 3.38 -7.44 8.61
CA GLN A 19 3.22 -6.90 9.96
C GLN A 19 3.62 -5.42 10.04
N SER A 20 4.69 -5.03 9.36
CA SER A 20 5.09 -3.63 9.26
C SER A 20 4.05 -2.81 8.50
N CYS A 21 3.52 -3.36 7.41
CA CYS A 21 2.46 -2.75 6.62
C CYS A 21 1.18 -2.56 7.44
N ASP A 22 0.76 -3.57 8.19
CA ASP A 22 -0.38 -3.50 9.10
C ASP A 22 -0.20 -2.40 10.16
N THR A 23 1.00 -2.30 10.74
CA THR A 23 1.35 -1.21 11.68
C THR A 23 1.23 0.16 11.01
N MET A 24 1.64 0.30 9.74
CA MET A 24 1.51 1.55 8.99
C MET A 24 0.05 1.94 8.76
N TYR A 25 -0.83 0.97 8.46
CA TYR A 25 -2.26 1.21 8.28
C TYR A 25 -3.00 1.60 9.57
N HIS A 26 -2.41 1.37 10.74
CA HIS A 26 -2.96 1.83 12.02
C HIS A 26 -2.60 3.29 12.36
N ILE A 27 -1.61 3.89 11.68
CA ILE A 27 -1.22 5.28 11.94
C ILE A 27 -2.39 6.20 11.57
N ASN A 28 -2.89 6.95 12.57
CA ASN A 28 -4.07 7.82 12.45
C ASN A 28 -5.36 7.09 12.00
N SER A 29 -5.43 5.77 12.23
CA SER A 29 -6.63 4.97 11.96
C SER A 29 -7.56 4.98 13.16
N TYR A 30 -8.87 4.82 12.91
CA TYR A 30 -9.87 4.55 13.94
C TYR A 30 -9.96 3.06 14.30
N VAL A 31 -9.23 2.21 13.58
CA VAL A 31 -9.19 0.76 13.83
C VAL A 31 -8.33 0.50 15.08
N PRO A 32 -8.85 -0.25 16.07
CA PRO A 32 -8.07 -0.66 17.24
C PRO A 32 -6.81 -1.43 16.83
N SER A 33 -5.70 -1.21 17.54
CA SER A 33 -4.38 -1.80 17.19
C SER A 33 -4.32 -3.33 17.27
N ASP A 34 -5.29 -3.98 17.92
CA ASP A 34 -5.43 -5.43 18.00
C ASP A 34 -6.21 -6.03 16.82
N VAL A 35 -6.82 -5.19 15.98
CA VAL A 35 -7.57 -5.62 14.80
C VAL A 35 -6.66 -5.59 13.58
N THR A 36 -6.33 -6.76 13.03
CA THR A 36 -5.53 -6.86 11.81
C THR A 36 -6.26 -6.27 10.60
N ILE A 37 -5.63 -5.30 9.93
CA ILE A 37 -6.10 -4.68 8.68
C ILE A 37 -5.56 -5.45 7.47
N VAL A 38 -4.25 -5.76 7.46
CA VAL A 38 -3.59 -6.48 6.36
C VAL A 38 -3.73 -7.98 6.60
N GLN A 39 -4.66 -8.60 5.87
CA GLN A 39 -4.99 -10.02 6.04
C GLN A 39 -3.90 -10.94 5.47
N HIS A 40 -3.88 -12.21 5.91
CA HIS A 40 -2.90 -13.22 5.49
C HIS A 40 -2.87 -13.50 3.97
N SER A 41 -3.96 -13.19 3.26
CA SER A 41 -4.07 -13.35 1.80
C SER A 41 -3.59 -12.12 1.02
N MET A 42 -3.13 -11.07 1.70
CA MET A 42 -2.68 -9.81 1.10
C MET A 42 -1.15 -9.71 1.11
N ILE A 43 -0.61 -8.98 0.14
CA ILE A 43 0.80 -8.59 0.08
C ILE A 43 0.88 -7.07 -0.01
N CYS A 44 1.92 -6.49 0.60
CA CYS A 44 2.19 -5.06 0.53
C CYS A 44 3.45 -4.78 -0.29
N ALA A 45 3.40 -3.75 -1.12
CA ALA A 45 4.54 -3.24 -1.87
C ALA A 45 4.46 -1.72 -1.96
N GLY A 46 5.59 -1.03 -1.91
CA GLY A 46 5.62 0.43 -1.92
C GLY A 46 6.82 1.00 -1.17
N SER A 47 6.77 2.30 -0.90
CA SER A 47 7.81 3.02 -0.15
C SER A 47 7.17 3.77 1.01
N ALA A 48 7.65 3.55 2.24
CA ALA A 48 7.21 4.32 3.41
C ALA A 48 7.54 5.82 3.29
N LEU A 49 8.49 6.18 2.42
CA LEU A 49 8.84 7.57 2.11
C LEU A 49 7.96 8.16 0.98
N GLY A 50 7.05 7.37 0.41
CA GLY A 50 6.24 7.74 -0.75
C GLY A 50 7.04 7.77 -2.06
N GLY A 51 6.49 8.49 -3.05
CA GLY A 51 7.11 8.77 -4.35
C GLY A 51 6.81 7.77 -5.47
N LYS A 52 6.64 6.49 -5.14
CA LYS A 52 6.26 5.43 -6.08
C LYS A 52 5.12 4.61 -5.49
N ASP A 53 3.94 4.68 -6.09
CA ASP A 53 2.74 3.98 -5.64
C ASP A 53 1.72 3.83 -6.79
N THR A 54 0.69 3.02 -6.58
CA THR A 54 -0.46 2.85 -7.47
C THR A 54 -1.59 3.81 -7.10
N CYS A 55 -2.24 4.43 -8.09
CA CYS A 55 -3.41 5.29 -7.92
C CYS A 55 -4.43 5.04 -9.03
#